data_AF-A0A7Z9JZ71-F1
#
_entry.id   AF-A0A7Z9JZ71-F1
#
_cell.length_a   1.000
_cell.length_b   1.000
_cell.length_c   1.000
_cell.angle_alpha   90.00
_cell.angle_beta   90.00
_cell.angle_gamma   90.00
#
_symmetry.space_group_name_H-M   'P 1'
#
loop_
_entity.id
_entity.type
_entity.pdbx_description
1 polymer ?
#
loop_
_entity_poly.entity_id
_entity_poly.type
_entity_poly.pdbx_seq_one_letter_code
_entity_poly.pdbx_strand_id
1 'polypeptide(L)' 'ITILDANVTTLIAAFVLAWVGSGPIQGFAVTLSTGIICSMFTAIFVTRTVFMFFSERKPLKSLSI' A
#
# COMPACT_ATOMS: atom_id res chain seq x y z
N ILE A 1 6.44 -8.51 -4.21
CA ILE A 1 5.36 -9.45 -3.80
C ILE A 1 5.06 -9.39 -2.31
N THR A 2 6.07 -9.32 -1.42
CA THR A 2 5.88 -9.18 0.04
C THR A 2 5.07 -7.96 0.50
N ILE A 3 5.26 -6.79 -0.12
CA ILE A 3 4.52 -5.56 0.20
C ILE A 3 3.02 -5.67 -0.17
N LEU A 4 2.70 -6.43 -1.23
CA LEU A 4 1.32 -6.60 -1.67
C LEU A 4 0.55 -7.49 -0.68
N ASP A 5 1.14 -8.61 -0.26
CA ASP A 5 0.56 -9.53 0.73
C ASP A 5 0.29 -8.87 2.10
N ALA A 6 1.27 -8.08 2.60
CA ALA A 6 1.15 -7.41 3.89
C ALA A 6 -0.04 -6.44 3.93
N ASN A 7 -0.21 -5.63 2.88
CA ASN A 7 -1.32 -4.69 2.80
C ASN A 7 -2.67 -5.39 2.56
N VAL A 8 -2.71 -6.45 1.75
CA VAL A 8 -3.93 -7.26 1.52
C VAL A 8 -4.42 -7.89 2.81
N THR A 9 -3.53 -8.48 3.62
CA THR A 9 -3.88 -9.08 4.91
C THR A 9 -4.46 -8.03 5.88
N THR A 10 -3.94 -6.80 5.84
CA THR A 10 -4.42 -5.70 6.69
C THR A 10 -5.79 -5.19 6.23
N LEU A 11 -6.05 -5.20 4.92
CA LEU A 11 -7.35 -4.85 4.33
C LEU A 11 -8.43 -5.87 4.73
N ILE A 12 -8.08 -7.17 4.77
CA ILE A 12 -8.96 -8.23 5.28
C ILE A 12 -9.26 -8.02 6.76
N ALA A 13 -8.26 -7.69 7.58
CA ALA A 13 -8.46 -7.39 9.00
C ALA A 13 -9.38 -6.16 9.21
N ALA A 14 -9.20 -5.10 8.42
CA ALA A 14 -10.07 -3.92 8.44
C ALA A 14 -11.52 -4.27 8.05
N PHE A 15 -11.70 -5.15 7.06
CA PHE A 15 -13.02 -5.63 6.64
C PHE A 15 -13.71 -6.44 7.74
N VAL A 16 -12.99 -7.33 8.42
CA VAL A 16 -13.51 -8.10 9.56
C VAL A 16 -13.89 -7.16 10.73
N LEU A 17 -13.06 -6.16 11.03
CA LEU A 17 -13.34 -5.15 12.05
C LEU A 17 -14.57 -4.29 11.71
N ALA A 18 -14.80 -3.98 10.43
CA ALA A 18 -15.99 -3.25 9.99
C ALA A 18 -17.27 -4.09 10.13
N TRP A 19 -17.17 -5.41 10.03
CA TRP A 19 -18.31 -6.34 10.12
C TRP A 19 -18.66 -6.70 11.58
N VAL A 20 -17.64 -6.82 12.44
CA VAL A 20 -17.80 -7.18 13.85
C VAL A 20 -18.00 -5.95 14.76
N GLY A 21 -17.48 -4.78 14.35
CA GLY A 21 -17.53 -3.56 15.15
C GLY A 21 -18.86 -2.81 15.05
N SER A 22 -19.41 -2.37 16.19
CA SER A 22 -20.59 -1.51 16.26
C SER A 22 -20.24 -0.09 16.72
N GLY A 23 -20.93 0.91 16.15
CA GLY A 23 -20.79 2.32 16.52
C GLY A 23 -19.44 2.94 16.10
N PRO A 24 -18.51 3.26 17.03
CA PRO A 24 -17.23 3.91 16.70
C PRO A 24 -16.26 3.04 15.91
N ILE A 25 -16.28 1.73 16.13
CA ILE A 25 -15.30 0.78 15.56
C ILE A 25 -15.53 0.62 14.06
N GLN A 26 -16.79 0.72 13.61
CA GLN A 26 -17.14 0.69 12.19
C GLN A 26 -16.56 1.91 11.45
N GLY A 27 -16.61 3.10 12.06
CA GLY A 27 -16.00 4.32 11.49
C GLY A 27 -14.48 4.26 11.45
N PHE A 28 -13.86 3.67 12.48
CA PHE A 28 -12.42 3.40 12.49
C PHE A 28 -12.00 2.43 11.38
N ALA A 29 -12.75 1.34 11.20
CA ALA A 29 -12.47 0.32 10.19
C ALA A 29 -12.57 0.87 8.76
N VAL A 30 -13.57 1.72 8.48
CA VAL A 30 -13.72 2.39 7.17
C VAL A 30 -12.55 3.33 6.88
N THR A 31 -12.12 4.11 7.88
CA THR A 31 -10.97 5.02 7.75
C THR A 31 -9.67 4.24 7.53
N LEU A 32 -9.46 3.17 8.29
CA LEU A 32 -8.30 2.29 8.16
C LEU A 32 -8.24 1.64 6.77
N SER A 33 -9.36 1.11 6.30
CA SER A 33 -9.47 0.48 4.97
C SER A 33 -9.15 1.47 3.85
N THR A 34 -9.72 2.68 3.90
CA THR A 34 -9.45 3.74 2.93
C THR A 34 -7.97 4.17 2.96
N GLY A 35 -7.38 4.27 4.15
CA GLY A 35 -5.96 4.60 4.32
C GLY A 35 -5.01 3.56 3.72
N ILE A 36 -5.32 2.26 3.89
CA ILE A 36 -4.52 1.17 3.30
C ILE A 36 -4.60 1.22 1.77
N ILE A 37 -5.79 1.44 1.20
CA ILE A 37 -5.96 1.55 -0.27
C ILE A 37 -5.12 2.72 -0.82
N CYS A 38 -5.22 3.90 -0.21
CA CYS A 38 -4.42 5.07 -0.61
C CYS A 38 -2.91 4.82 -0.46
N SER A 39 -2.49 4.16 0.63
CA SER A 39 -1.10 3.83 0.89
C SER A 39 -0.55 2.80 -0.11
N MET A 40 -1.31 1.75 -0.43
CA MET A 40 -0.96 0.77 -1.46
C MET A 40 -0.82 1.42 -2.84
N PHE A 41 -1.78 2.28 -3.21
CA PHE A 41 -1.72 3.02 -4.46
C PHE A 41 -0.46 3.88 -4.52
N THR A 42 -0.17 4.63 -3.44
CA THR A 42 1.04 5.43 -3.32
C THR A 42 2.31 4.56 -3.41
N ALA A 43 2.38 3.45 -2.69
CA ALA A 43 3.55 2.56 -2.71
C ALA A 43 3.79 1.87 -4.07
N ILE A 44 2.77 1.71 -4.91
CA ILE A 44 2.95 1.13 -6.25
C ILE A 44 3.26 2.23 -7.26
N PHE A 45 2.46 3.30 -7.29
CA PHE A 45 2.61 4.39 -8.26
C PHE A 45 3.78 5.30 -7.91
N VAL A 46 3.83 5.84 -6.68
CA VAL A 46 4.87 6.78 -6.26
C VAL A 46 6.21 6.08 -6.19
N THR A 47 6.32 4.85 -5.66
CA THR A 47 7.61 4.15 -5.66
C THR A 47 8.08 3.85 -7.08
N ARG A 48 7.22 3.45 -8.02
CA ARG A 48 7.65 3.26 -9.42
C ARG A 48 8.06 4.57 -10.08
N THR A 49 7.27 5.63 -9.92
CA THR A 49 7.56 6.95 -10.51
C THR A 49 8.82 7.57 -9.91
N VAL A 50 8.98 7.53 -8.59
CA VAL A 50 10.19 8.00 -7.90
C VAL A 50 11.39 7.13 -8.25
N PHE A 51 11.24 5.81 -8.30
CA PHE A 51 12.33 4.92 -8.70
C PHE A 51 12.76 5.18 -10.14
N MET A 52 11.81 5.35 -11.08
CA MET A 52 12.10 5.70 -12.46
C MET A 52 12.76 7.08 -12.58
N PHE A 53 12.23 8.10 -11.89
CA PHE A 53 12.77 9.46 -11.87
C PHE A 53 14.17 9.52 -11.25
N PHE A 54 14.41 8.79 -10.17
CA PHE A 54 15.73 8.69 -9.53
C PHE A 54 16.70 7.84 -10.34
N SER A 55 16.21 6.80 -11.03
CA SER A 55 16.99 5.98 -11.95
C SER A 55 17.36 6.73 -13.23
N GLU A 56 16.55 7.69 -13.71
CA GLU A 56 16.93 8.57 -14.83
C GLU A 56 18.03 9.58 -14.46
N ARG A 57 18.21 9.88 -13.15
CA ARG A 57 19.31 10.73 -12.65
C ARG A 57 20.62 9.99 -12.42
N LYS A 58 20.66 8.66 -12.55
CA LYS A 58 21.91 7.90 -12.62
C LYS A 58 22.03 7.29 -14.02
N PRO A 59 23.11 7.53 -14.78
CA PRO A 59 23.35 6.75 -16.00
C PRO A 59 23.33 5.27 -15.59
N LEU A 60 22.45 4.51 -16.24
CA LEU A 60 22.27 3.08 -16.02
C LEU A 60 23.61 2.38 -16.17
N LYS A 61 24.32 2.19 -15.06
CA LYS A 61 25.53 1.40 -15.04
C LYS A 61 25.10 -0.06 -15.13
N SER A 62 25.09 -0.53 -16.38
CA SER A 62 25.15 -1.93 -16.79
C SER A 62 25.80 -2.79 -15.71
N LEU A 63 25.03 -3.73 -15.16
CA LEU A 63 25.48 -5.00 -14.61
C LEU A 63 24.31 -5.97 -14.90
N SER A 64 24.37 -6.80 -15.94
CA SER A 64 25.23 -8.00 -16.06
C SER A 64 25.36 -8.71 -14.72
N ILE A 65 24.39 -9.58 -14.41
CA ILE A 65 24.49 -11.06 -14.44
C ILE A 65 23.12 -11.62 -14.04
#